data_AF-A0A7S1MQ20-F1
#
_entry.id   AF-A0A7S1MQ20-F1
#
_cell.length_a   1.000
_cell.length_b   1.000
_cell.length_c   1.000
_cell.angle_alpha   90.00
_cell.angle_beta   90.00
_cell.angle_gamma   90.00
#
_symmetry.space_group_name_H-M   'P 1'
#
loop_
_entity.id
_entity.type
_entity.pdbx_description
1 polymer ?
#
loop_
_entity_poly.entity_id
_entity_poly.type
_entity_poly.pdbx_seq_one_letter_code
_entity_poly.pdbx_strand_id
1 'polypeptide(L)'
;CNHARSQFIKHVARVTLKEFMDDLNVISNKVYEEDKSFYSSRGVKVHSLEVTGYKCAEASTSEVLQQIIQETTNRMNRLSQQESENEVKLYRMQGQIEQERLNGELLTIQHEHSQAEAKVAGAAEADRVAAFVSGLAAEVPKLEDRMLMWQTLRKTEALSVVSQGGASLYYTPSDVNLSIEAGARAPA
;
A
#
# COMPACT_ATOMS: atom_id res chain seq x y z
N CYS A 1 44.95 41.61 30.02
CA CYS A 1 44.43 40.81 28.89
C CYS A 1 45.45 39.87 28.25
N ASN A 2 46.75 40.17 28.24
CA ASN A 2 47.76 39.29 27.62
C ASN A 2 47.86 37.89 28.28
N HIS A 3 47.67 37.80 29.61
CA HIS A 3 47.72 36.52 30.34
C HIS A 3 46.62 35.53 29.90
N ALA A 4 45.35 35.95 29.94
CA ALA A 4 44.22 35.16 29.42
C ALA A 4 44.43 34.76 27.95
N ARG A 5 44.93 35.67 27.12
CA ARG A 5 45.23 35.38 25.70
C ARG A 5 46.28 34.27 25.55
N SER A 6 47.37 34.34 26.30
CA SER A 6 48.42 33.31 26.26
C SER A 6 47.92 31.94 26.71
N GLN A 7 47.08 31.88 27.74
CA GLN A 7 46.47 30.63 28.18
C GLN A 7 45.50 30.06 27.16
N PHE A 8 44.66 30.91 26.54
CA PHE A 8 43.80 30.48 25.44
C PHE A 8 44.61 29.87 24.29
N ILE A 9 45.69 30.52 23.86
CA ILE A 9 46.55 29.99 22.79
C ILE A 9 47.14 28.63 23.19
N LYS A 10 47.58 28.48 24.44
CA LYS A 10 48.15 27.23 24.95
C LYS A 10 47.14 26.07 24.94
N HIS A 11 45.89 26.33 25.31
CA HIS A 11 44.83 25.32 25.33
C HIS A 11 44.34 25.00 23.92
N VAL A 12 44.15 26.01 23.06
CA VAL A 12 43.71 25.83 21.68
C VAL A 12 44.76 25.10 20.83
N ALA A 13 46.06 25.33 21.07
CA ALA A 13 47.14 24.65 20.34
C ALA A 13 47.22 23.13 20.58
N ARG A 14 46.47 22.60 21.56
CA ARG A 14 46.47 21.18 21.95
C ARG A 14 45.21 20.42 21.52
N VAL A 15 44.26 21.10 20.88
CA VAL A 15 42.98 20.52 20.43
C VAL A 15 42.85 20.68 18.93
N THR A 16 42.09 19.79 18.30
CA THR A 16 41.71 19.92 16.89
C THR A 16 40.69 21.04 16.70
N LEU A 17 40.53 21.53 15.47
CA LEU A 17 39.52 22.54 15.16
C LEU A 17 38.10 22.07 15.51
N LYS A 18 37.79 20.79 15.29
CA LYS A 18 36.48 20.21 15.61
C LYS A 18 36.22 20.24 17.12
N GLU A 19 37.17 19.74 17.91
CA GLU A 19 37.09 19.77 19.38
C GLU A 19 37.00 21.20 19.90
N PHE A 20 37.72 22.15 19.29
CA PHE A 20 37.59 23.56 19.62
C PHE A 20 36.18 24.09 19.36
N MET A 21 35.58 23.79 18.20
CA MET A 21 34.24 24.24 17.83
C MET A 21 33.14 23.63 18.71
N ASP A 22 33.28 22.35 19.07
CA ASP A 22 32.32 21.63 19.90
C ASP A 22 32.44 22.00 21.39
N ASP A 23 33.66 22.26 21.90
CA ASP A 23 33.95 22.43 23.33
C ASP A 23 34.42 23.86 23.73
N LEU A 24 34.03 24.87 22.94
CA LEU A 24 34.44 26.28 23.12
C LEU A 24 34.23 26.84 24.54
N ASN A 25 33.08 26.51 25.13
CA ASN A 25 32.73 26.93 26.50
C ASN A 25 33.57 26.20 27.57
N VAL A 26 33.94 24.95 27.32
CA VAL A 26 34.76 24.14 28.24
C VAL A 26 36.18 24.69 28.31
N ILE A 27 36.75 25.08 27.17
CA ILE A 27 38.10 25.69 27.10
C ILE A 27 38.10 27.03 27.84
N SER A 28 37.07 27.86 27.64
CA SER A 28 36.94 29.16 28.31
C SER A 28 36.87 29.03 29.83
N ASN A 29 36.11 28.04 30.32
CA ASN A 29 36.03 27.73 31.74
C ASN A 29 37.36 27.23 32.31
N LYS A 30 38.08 26.36 31.59
CA LYS A 30 39.42 25.88 32.02
C LYS A 30 40.41 27.03 32.17
N VAL A 31 40.45 27.96 31.21
CA VAL A 31 41.31 29.15 31.28
C VAL A 31 40.95 30.02 32.50
N TYR A 32 39.65 30.19 32.77
CA TYR A 32 39.20 30.95 33.93
C TYR A 32 39.58 30.30 35.27
N GLU A 33 39.43 28.98 35.38
CA GLU A 33 39.69 28.25 36.63
C GLU A 33 41.17 28.21 36.99
N GLU A 34 42.05 27.99 36.01
CA GLU A 34 43.50 27.89 36.20
C GLU A 34 44.14 29.23 36.63
N ASP A 35 43.53 30.37 36.27
CA ASP A 35 44.12 31.70 36.44
C ASP A 35 43.59 32.50 37.65
N LYS A 36 42.72 31.93 38.49
CA LYS A 36 42.12 32.64 39.65
C LYS A 36 43.18 33.28 40.56
N SER A 37 44.32 32.62 40.77
CA SER A 37 45.43 33.10 41.62
C SER A 37 46.21 34.28 41.01
N PHE A 38 46.35 34.30 39.68
CA PHE A 38 47.06 35.36 38.95
C PHE A 38 46.33 36.71 39.06
N TYR A 39 45.01 36.69 38.94
CA TYR A 39 44.18 37.90 39.06
C TYR A 39 44.00 38.33 40.52
N SER A 40 43.80 37.37 41.44
CA SER A 40 43.63 37.64 42.88
C SER A 40 44.85 38.30 43.50
N SER A 41 46.06 37.87 43.13
CA SER A 41 47.33 38.48 43.60
C SER A 41 47.53 39.94 43.15
N ARG A 42 46.74 40.41 42.18
CA ARG A 42 46.73 41.79 41.66
C ARG A 42 45.49 42.58 42.08
N GLY A 43 44.67 42.02 42.97
CA GLY A 43 43.43 42.65 43.44
C GLY A 43 42.32 42.72 42.40
N VAL A 44 42.37 41.91 41.33
CA VAL A 44 41.37 41.91 40.25
C VAL A 44 40.60 40.60 40.28
N LYS A 45 39.28 40.67 40.06
CA LYS A 45 38.39 39.50 39.92
C LYS A 45 37.79 39.49 38.52
N VAL A 46 38.02 38.40 37.78
CA VAL A 46 37.33 38.13 36.52
C VAL A 46 35.96 37.53 36.85
N HIS A 47 34.88 38.05 36.28
CA HIS A 47 33.52 37.56 36.53
C HIS A 47 33.07 36.51 35.53
N SER A 48 33.34 36.74 34.24
CA SER A 48 33.08 35.80 33.16
C SER A 48 34.15 35.95 32.07
N LEU A 49 34.34 34.88 31.31
CA LEU A 49 35.22 34.83 30.15
C LEU A 49 34.49 34.07 29.05
N GLU A 50 34.10 34.80 28.01
CA GLU A 50 33.29 34.27 26.91
C GLU A 50 34.00 34.48 25.59
N VAL A 51 33.90 33.49 24.71
CA VAL A 51 34.37 33.60 23.33
C VAL A 51 33.20 34.02 22.46
N THR A 52 33.27 35.23 21.92
CA THR A 52 32.19 35.82 21.12
C THR A 52 32.20 35.38 19.66
N GLY A 53 33.32 34.80 19.20
CA GLY A 53 33.47 34.29 17.85
C GLY A 53 34.90 33.92 17.54
N TYR A 54 35.09 33.19 16.45
CA TYR A 54 36.39 32.86 15.89
C TYR A 54 36.40 33.23 14.41
N LYS A 55 37.59 33.47 13.89
CA LYS A 55 37.81 33.71 12.47
C LYS A 55 39.07 32.99 12.03
N CYS A 56 39.03 32.41 10.84
CA CYS A 56 40.24 31.90 10.21
C CYS A 56 41.19 33.07 9.92
N ALA A 57 42.47 32.88 10.22
CA ALA A 57 43.49 33.87 9.88
C ALA A 57 43.73 33.93 8.36
N GLU A 58 43.56 32.79 7.68
CA GLU A 58 43.76 32.64 6.24
C GLU A 58 42.42 32.53 5.50
N ALA A 59 42.29 33.26 4.39
CA ALA A 59 41.10 33.26 3.57
C ALA A 59 40.80 31.88 2.95
N SER A 60 41.83 31.17 2.48
CA SER A 60 41.70 29.83 1.90
C SER A 60 41.06 28.82 2.86
N THR A 61 41.42 28.87 4.15
CA THR A 61 40.87 27.98 5.18
C THR A 61 39.40 28.33 5.47
N SER A 62 39.05 29.62 5.44
CA SER A 62 37.65 30.06 5.59
C SER A 62 36.77 29.55 4.44
N GLU A 63 37.28 29.57 3.21
CA GLU A 63 36.57 29.06 2.03
C GLU A 63 36.31 27.55 2.14
N VAL A 64 37.31 26.77 2.56
CA VAL A 64 37.16 25.32 2.75
C VAL A 64 36.11 25.00 3.81
N LEU A 65 36.12 25.70 4.95
CA LEU A 65 35.09 25.53 5.98
C LEU A 65 33.69 25.87 5.45
N GLN A 66 33.55 26.94 4.67
CA GLN A 66 32.29 27.30 4.05
C GLN A 66 31.81 26.24 3.04
N GLN A 67 32.73 25.64 2.28
CA GLN A 67 32.42 24.52 1.38
C GLN A 67 31.93 23.30 2.16
N ILE A 68 32.56 22.95 3.28
CA ILE A 68 32.14 21.83 4.15
C ILE A 68 30.72 22.07 4.69
N ILE A 69 30.44 23.30 5.14
CA ILE A 69 29.09 23.68 5.63
C ILE A 69 28.05 23.54 4.50
N GLN A 70 28.39 24.02 3.29
CA GLN A 70 27.51 23.94 2.14
C GLN A 70 27.26 22.49 1.70
N GLU A 71 28.30 21.66 1.67
CA GLU A 71 28.18 20.24 1.35
C GLU A 71 27.31 19.51 2.39
N THR A 72 27.52 19.77 3.68
CA THR A 72 26.73 19.18 4.76
C THR A 72 25.25 19.55 4.64
N THR A 73 24.97 20.82 4.33
CA THR A 73 23.60 21.30 4.10
C THR A 73 22.97 20.63 2.88
N ASN A 74 23.72 20.54 1.78
CA ASN A 74 23.25 19.88 0.56
C ASN A 74 22.99 18.38 0.80
N ARG A 75 23.84 17.71 1.57
CA ARG A 75 23.65 16.31 1.97
C ARG A 75 22.40 16.14 2.82
N MET A 76 22.17 17.02 3.79
CA MET A 76 20.98 17.01 4.64
C MET A 76 19.71 17.20 3.82
N ASN A 77 19.70 18.14 2.88
CA ASN A 77 18.55 18.36 1.98
C ASN A 77 18.26 17.13 1.12
N ARG A 78 19.30 16.49 0.57
CA ARG A 78 19.15 15.24 -0.21
C ARG A 78 18.57 14.11 0.65
N LEU A 79 19.03 13.97 1.89
CA LEU A 79 18.52 12.95 2.81
C LEU A 79 17.05 13.20 3.15
N SER A 80 16.68 14.43 3.50
CA SER A 80 15.30 14.81 3.81
C SER A 80 14.35 14.61 2.62
N GLN A 81 14.82 14.85 1.40
CA GLN A 81 14.06 14.55 0.20
C GLN A 81 13.83 13.03 0.03
N GLN A 82 14.86 12.21 0.24
CA GLN A 82 14.74 10.75 0.16
C GLN A 82 13.80 10.20 1.23
N GLU A 83 13.84 10.73 2.45
CA GLU A 83 12.91 10.35 3.52
C GLU A 83 11.47 10.69 3.14
N SER A 84 11.23 11.89 2.62
CA SER A 84 9.91 12.30 2.09
C SER A 84 9.42 11.36 0.99
N GLU A 85 10.27 11.01 0.03
CA GLU A 85 9.92 10.09 -1.06
C GLU A 85 9.61 8.67 -0.55
N ASN A 86 10.36 8.20 0.44
CA ASN A 86 10.13 6.90 1.07
C ASN A 86 8.83 6.88 1.87
N GLU A 87 8.53 7.96 2.60
CA GLU A 87 7.27 8.10 3.33
C GLU A 87 6.06 8.03 2.38
N VAL A 88 6.11 8.75 1.25
CA VAL A 88 5.06 8.67 0.22
C VAL A 88 4.89 7.25 -0.32
N LYS A 89 6.01 6.52 -0.57
CA LYS A 89 5.96 5.12 -1.02
C LYS A 89 5.34 4.21 0.04
N LEU A 90 5.69 4.41 1.31
CA LEU A 90 5.12 3.65 2.43
C LEU A 90 3.61 3.86 2.52
N TYR A 91 3.12 5.09 2.45
CA TYR A 91 1.68 5.35 2.47
C TYR A 91 0.95 4.73 1.27
N ARG A 92 1.53 4.79 0.07
CA ARG A 92 0.96 4.13 -1.11
C ARG A 92 0.86 2.62 -0.93
N MET A 93 1.92 2.00 -0.44
CA MET A 93 1.95 0.56 -0.18
C MET A 93 0.93 0.17 0.89
N GLN A 94 0.82 0.94 1.98
CA GLN A 94 -0.18 0.72 3.01
C GLN A 94 -1.60 0.82 2.45
N GLY A 95 -1.86 1.81 1.59
CA GLY A 95 -3.14 1.95 0.90
C GLY A 95 -3.46 0.75 -0.01
N GLN A 96 -2.46 0.23 -0.72
CA GLN A 96 -2.63 -0.98 -1.56
C GLN A 96 -2.92 -2.23 -0.72
N ILE A 97 -2.23 -2.42 0.40
CA ILE A 97 -2.47 -3.54 1.32
C ILE A 97 -3.91 -3.49 1.85
N GLU A 98 -4.36 -2.30 2.28
CA GLU A 98 -5.71 -2.14 2.80
C GLU A 98 -6.77 -2.37 1.72
N GLN A 99 -6.54 -1.88 0.50
CA GLN A 99 -7.42 -2.14 -0.63
C GLN A 99 -7.51 -3.65 -0.93
N GLU A 100 -6.39 -4.36 -0.92
CA GLU A 100 -6.38 -5.80 -1.18
C GLU A 100 -7.07 -6.60 -0.06
N ARG A 101 -6.92 -6.15 1.19
CA ARG A 101 -7.64 -6.71 2.35
C ARG A 101 -9.15 -6.59 2.16
N LEU A 102 -9.63 -5.39 1.80
CA LEU A 102 -11.05 -5.13 1.54
C LEU A 102 -11.59 -5.95 0.34
N ASN A 103 -10.78 -6.10 -0.72
CA ASN A 103 -11.13 -6.96 -1.85
C ASN A 103 -11.27 -8.43 -1.43
N GLY A 104 -10.37 -8.92 -0.56
CA GLY A 104 -10.46 -10.25 0.01
C GLY A 104 -11.75 -10.47 0.79
N GLU A 105 -12.11 -9.52 1.67
CA GLU A 105 -13.37 -9.56 2.43
C GLU A 105 -14.59 -9.56 1.51
N LEU A 106 -14.59 -8.70 0.49
CA LEU A 106 -15.68 -8.65 -0.49
C LEU A 106 -15.84 -9.98 -1.22
N LEU A 107 -14.74 -10.63 -1.61
CA LEU A 107 -14.76 -11.93 -2.26
C LEU A 107 -15.36 -13.01 -1.35
N THR A 108 -15.02 -13.01 -0.07
CA THR A 108 -15.60 -13.93 0.92
C THR A 108 -17.11 -13.73 1.02
N ILE A 109 -17.58 -12.48 1.14
CA ILE A 109 -19.01 -12.16 1.20
C ILE A 109 -19.73 -12.62 -0.06
N GLN A 110 -19.15 -12.36 -1.24
CA GLN A 110 -19.74 -12.81 -2.51
C GLN A 110 -19.82 -14.34 -2.60
N HIS A 111 -18.79 -15.04 -2.13
CA HIS A 111 -18.79 -16.50 -2.10
C HIS A 111 -19.87 -17.05 -1.17
N GLU A 112 -19.99 -16.50 0.04
CA GLU A 112 -21.03 -16.87 0.99
C GLU A 112 -22.42 -16.62 0.43
N HIS A 113 -22.63 -15.46 -0.21
CA HIS A 113 -23.89 -15.12 -0.87
C HIS A 113 -24.22 -16.11 -1.98
N SER A 114 -23.27 -16.40 -2.87
CA SER A 114 -23.47 -17.35 -3.96
C SER A 114 -23.79 -18.77 -3.46
N GLN A 115 -23.12 -19.22 -2.39
CA GLN A 115 -23.45 -20.49 -1.75
C GLN A 115 -24.85 -20.48 -1.14
N ALA A 116 -25.24 -19.39 -0.48
CA ALA A 116 -26.56 -19.26 0.11
C ALA A 116 -27.65 -19.27 -0.97
N GLU A 117 -27.47 -18.52 -2.06
CA GLU A 117 -28.36 -18.53 -3.22
C GLU A 117 -28.48 -19.92 -3.84
N ALA A 118 -27.37 -20.62 -4.04
CA ALA A 118 -27.38 -21.98 -4.58
C ALA A 118 -28.13 -22.96 -3.66
N LYS A 119 -27.95 -22.86 -2.33
CA LYS A 119 -28.68 -23.67 -1.35
C LYS A 119 -30.18 -23.37 -1.38
N VAL A 120 -30.56 -22.08 -1.41
CA VAL A 120 -31.96 -21.66 -1.47
C VAL A 120 -32.61 -22.13 -2.77
N ALA A 121 -31.94 -21.98 -3.91
CA ALA A 121 -32.42 -22.46 -5.19
C ALA A 121 -32.61 -23.98 -5.21
N GLY A 122 -31.64 -24.73 -4.66
CA GLY A 122 -31.73 -26.19 -4.53
C GLY A 122 -32.86 -26.64 -3.62
N ALA A 123 -33.04 -25.98 -2.46
CA ALA A 123 -34.13 -26.26 -1.53
C ALA A 123 -35.50 -25.94 -2.17
N ALA A 124 -35.63 -24.80 -2.83
CA ALA A 124 -36.85 -24.41 -3.52
C ALA A 124 -37.23 -25.37 -4.66
N GLU A 125 -36.24 -25.92 -5.37
CA GLU A 125 -36.48 -26.95 -6.38
C GLU A 125 -36.91 -28.28 -5.72
N ALA A 126 -36.25 -28.70 -4.63
CA ALA A 126 -36.63 -29.89 -3.90
C ALA A 126 -38.07 -29.82 -3.35
N ASP A 127 -38.45 -28.67 -2.78
CA ASP A 127 -39.81 -28.40 -2.31
C ASP A 127 -40.82 -28.43 -3.45
N ARG A 128 -40.47 -27.89 -4.62
CA ARG A 128 -41.31 -27.96 -5.83
C ARG A 128 -41.58 -29.41 -6.25
N VAL A 129 -40.52 -30.24 -6.32
CA VAL A 129 -40.64 -31.66 -6.66
C VAL A 129 -41.50 -32.38 -5.63
N ALA A 130 -41.25 -32.15 -4.34
CA ALA A 130 -42.00 -32.78 -3.25
C ALA A 130 -43.49 -32.41 -3.30
N ALA A 131 -43.82 -31.14 -3.48
CA ALA A 131 -45.19 -30.66 -3.60
C ALA A 131 -45.91 -31.26 -4.82
N PHE A 132 -45.24 -31.33 -5.98
CA PHE A 132 -45.81 -31.95 -7.18
C PHE A 132 -46.10 -33.44 -7.00
N VAL A 133 -45.11 -34.19 -6.50
CA VAL A 133 -45.22 -35.65 -6.32
C VAL A 133 -46.23 -36.01 -5.24
N SER A 134 -46.35 -35.23 -4.17
CA SER A 134 -47.33 -35.46 -3.10
C SER A 134 -48.74 -35.02 -3.50
N GLY A 135 -48.90 -33.89 -4.19
CA GLY A 135 -50.19 -33.36 -4.62
C GLY A 135 -50.95 -34.30 -5.57
N LEU A 136 -50.23 -35.04 -6.41
CA LEU A 136 -50.81 -36.01 -7.36
C LEU A 136 -51.07 -37.40 -6.77
N ALA A 137 -50.75 -37.63 -5.49
CA ALA A 137 -50.81 -38.98 -4.90
C ALA A 137 -52.23 -39.58 -4.86
N ALA A 138 -53.27 -38.75 -4.77
CA ALA A 138 -54.67 -39.21 -4.74
C ALA A 138 -55.17 -39.68 -6.12
N GLU A 139 -54.76 -39.01 -7.20
CA GLU A 139 -55.20 -39.31 -8.57
C GLU A 139 -54.30 -40.32 -9.28
N VAL A 140 -52.99 -40.29 -8.98
CA VAL A 140 -51.98 -41.17 -9.55
C VAL A 140 -51.24 -41.88 -8.41
N PRO A 141 -51.70 -43.04 -7.93
CA PRO A 141 -51.17 -43.67 -6.70
C PRO A 141 -49.74 -44.20 -6.82
N LYS A 142 -49.30 -44.59 -8.03
CA LYS A 142 -47.95 -45.10 -8.27
C LYS A 142 -46.92 -43.97 -8.31
N LEU A 143 -45.86 -44.10 -7.53
CA LEU A 143 -44.79 -43.11 -7.44
C LEU A 143 -44.01 -42.97 -8.76
N GLU A 144 -43.76 -44.08 -9.44
CA GLU A 144 -43.03 -44.13 -10.72
C GLU A 144 -43.72 -43.28 -11.80
N ASP A 145 -45.05 -43.38 -11.89
CA ASP A 145 -45.85 -42.62 -12.85
C ASP A 145 -45.80 -41.12 -12.55
N ARG A 146 -45.90 -40.73 -11.27
CA ARG A 146 -45.77 -39.31 -10.85
C ARG A 146 -44.40 -38.73 -11.19
N MET A 147 -43.34 -39.53 -11.01
CA MET A 147 -41.98 -39.13 -11.39
C MET A 147 -41.80 -38.98 -12.91
N LEU A 148 -42.40 -39.88 -13.69
CA LEU A 148 -42.37 -39.82 -15.15
C LEU A 148 -43.09 -38.55 -15.67
N MET A 149 -44.24 -38.21 -15.06
CA MET A 149 -44.98 -36.99 -15.40
C MET A 149 -44.16 -35.73 -15.09
N TRP A 150 -43.48 -35.68 -13.94
CA TRP A 150 -42.58 -34.57 -13.59
C TRP A 150 -41.42 -34.42 -14.58
N GLN A 151 -40.75 -35.52 -14.93
CA GLN A 151 -39.68 -35.52 -15.93
C GLN A 151 -40.17 -35.05 -17.30
N THR A 152 -41.40 -35.41 -17.68
CA THR A 152 -42.00 -34.98 -18.94
C THR A 152 -42.21 -33.47 -18.95
N LEU A 153 -42.78 -32.90 -17.89
CA LEU A 153 -42.95 -31.45 -17.74
C LEU A 153 -41.60 -30.70 -17.80
N ARG A 154 -40.57 -31.19 -17.09
CA ARG A 154 -39.22 -30.60 -17.11
C ARG A 154 -38.59 -30.63 -18.50
N LYS A 155 -38.78 -31.71 -19.26
CA LYS A 155 -38.32 -31.79 -20.66
C LYS A 155 -39.02 -30.76 -21.54
N THR A 156 -40.32 -30.55 -21.36
CA THR A 156 -41.08 -29.54 -22.11
C THR A 156 -40.63 -28.12 -21.77
N GLU A 157 -40.38 -27.82 -20.49
CA GLU A 157 -39.82 -26.53 -20.06
C GLU A 157 -38.42 -26.29 -20.66
N ALA A 158 -37.53 -27.29 -20.59
CA ALA A 158 -36.20 -27.21 -21.18
C ALA A 158 -36.28 -26.96 -22.69
N LEU A 159 -37.19 -27.65 -23.39
CA LEU A 159 -37.43 -27.45 -24.83
C LEU A 159 -37.93 -26.03 -25.12
N SER A 160 -38.80 -25.50 -24.26
CA SER A 160 -39.34 -24.14 -24.38
C SER A 160 -38.24 -23.09 -24.24
N VAL A 161 -37.38 -23.20 -23.24
CA VAL A 161 -36.24 -22.29 -23.04
C VAL A 161 -35.28 -22.34 -24.23
N VAL A 162 -34.95 -23.54 -24.72
CA VAL A 162 -34.09 -23.71 -25.90
C VAL A 162 -34.74 -23.15 -27.17
N SER A 163 -36.06 -23.29 -27.33
CA SER A 163 -36.80 -22.76 -28.48
C SER A 163 -36.92 -21.23 -28.50
N GLN A 164 -36.79 -20.58 -27.34
CA GLN A 164 -36.81 -19.12 -27.21
C GLN A 164 -35.42 -18.49 -27.34
N GLY A 165 -34.37 -19.25 -27.03
CA GLY A 165 -33.00 -18.86 -27.37
C GLY A 165 -32.82 -18.88 -28.87
N GLY A 166 -32.26 -17.82 -29.47
CA GLY A 166 -31.90 -17.77 -30.89
C GLY A 166 -30.76 -18.72 -31.24
N ALA A 167 -30.97 -20.02 -31.08
CA ALA A 167 -30.01 -21.06 -31.37
C ALA A 167 -29.91 -21.22 -32.89
N SER A 168 -28.90 -20.60 -33.49
CA SER A 168 -28.50 -20.87 -34.87
C SER A 168 -27.76 -22.20 -34.93
N LEU A 169 -28.46 -23.25 -35.37
CA LEU A 169 -27.84 -24.53 -35.70
C LEU A 169 -27.17 -24.41 -37.08
N TYR A 170 -25.85 -24.55 -37.13
CA TYR A 170 -25.12 -24.69 -38.38
C TYR A 170 -24.97 -26.17 -38.70
N TYR A 171 -25.56 -26.60 -39.80
CA TYR A 171 -25.45 -27.95 -40.33
C TYR A 171 -24.88 -27.90 -41.74
N THR A 172 -24.05 -28.89 -42.07
CA THR A 172 -23.62 -29.12 -43.45
C THR A 172 -24.63 -30.02 -44.18
N PRO A 173 -24.67 -30.03 -45.53
CA PRO A 173 -25.56 -30.93 -46.28
C PRO A 173 -25.35 -32.42 -45.98
N SER A 174 -24.19 -32.79 -45.43
CA SER A 174 -23.87 -34.13 -44.93
C SER A 174 -24.54 -34.47 -43.59
N ASP A 175 -24.93 -33.46 -42.82
CA ASP A 175 -25.50 -33.61 -41.46
C ASP A 175 -27.04 -33.67 -41.45
N VAL A 176 -27.69 -33.33 -42.56
CA VAL A 176 -29.15 -33.33 -42.67
C VAL A 176 -29.60 -33.84 -44.03
N ASN A 177 -30.40 -34.91 -44.03
CA ASN A 177 -31.01 -35.45 -45.23
C ASN A 177 -32.27 -34.64 -45.58
N LEU A 178 -32.08 -33.40 -46.03
CA LEU A 178 -33.15 -32.51 -46.48
C LEU A 178 -33.37 -32.69 -47.98
N SER A 179 -34.42 -33.42 -48.36
CA SER A 179 -34.92 -33.44 -49.73
C SER A 179 -35.86 -32.26 -49.94
N ILE A 180 -35.42 -31.23 -50.66
CA ILE A 180 -36.29 -30.13 -51.09
C ILE A 180 -37.08 -30.60 -52.32
N GLU A 181 -38.37 -30.90 -52.13
CA GLU A 181 -39.28 -31.16 -53.23
C GLU A 181 -39.68 -29.81 -53.88
N ALA A 182 -38.98 -29.42 -54.93
CA ALA A 182 -39.37 -28.30 -55.76
C ALA A 182 -40.55 -28.73 -56.65
N GLY A 183 -41.78 -28.57 -56.13
CA GLY A 183 -42.99 -28.70 -56.94
C GLY A 183 -42.94 -27.70 -58.10
N ALA A 184 -42.60 -28.17 -59.30
CA ALA A 184 -42.60 -27.37 -60.51
C ALA A 184 -44.05 -26.96 -60.84
N ARG A 185 -44.43 -25.75 -60.44
CA ARG A 185 -45.66 -25.13 -60.95
C ARG A 185 -45.40 -24.74 -62.40
N ALA A 186 -45.96 -25.52 -63.33
CA ALA A 186 -45.87 -25.25 -64.76
C ALA A 186 -46.40 -23.83 -65.07
N PRO A 187 -45.69 -23.03 -65.89
CA PRO A 187 -46.19 -21.75 -66.36
C PRO A 187 -47.24 -21.94 -67.48
N ALA A 188 -48.42 -21.36 -67.26
CA ALA A 188 -49.55 -21.05 -68.15
C ALA A 188 -49.86 -22.02 -69.32
#